data_AF-A0A317DFB7-F1
#
_entry.id   AF-A0A317DFB7-F1
#
_cell.length_a   1.000
_cell.length_b   1.000
_cell.length_c   1.000
_cell.angle_alpha   90.00
_cell.angle_beta   90.00
_cell.angle_gamma   90.00
#
_symmetry.space_group_name_H-M   'P 1'
#
loop_
_entity.id
_entity.type
_entity.pdbx_description
1 polymer ?
#
loop_
_entity_poly.entity_id
_entity_poly.type
_entity_poly.pdbx_seq_one_letter_code
_entity_poly.pdbx_strand_id
1 'polypeptide(L)'
;MLGLPAHVTACLFDLDGVLTQTARVHNAAWTETFDEFLRQRATATGEPFQPFDPGPDYNRYVDGRPRADGVRSFLASRGIVLPEGSPDDPPDADTVNGVGNRKNVLLLERLRSSGVEVYPGSVRYLEAATAAGLRRAVVTASANGREVVAAAGLEPLLEARVDGLVARAQGLRGKPHPDTFLAGARLLGVDPAQAAVFEDALSGVAAGRAGGFGYVIGVDRVGQADELRAHGADIVVTDLADLLDAGDVPPAPRGAVAPPAGSNRTGERGPA
;
A
#
# COMPACT_ATOMS: atom_id res chain seq x y z
N MET A 1 26.85 -0.58 0.12
CA MET A 1 26.21 0.69 -0.30
C MET A 1 24.71 0.42 -0.31
N LEU A 2 23.83 1.39 -0.05
CA LEU A 2 22.39 1.11 0.10
C LEU A 2 21.55 1.36 -1.16
N GLY A 3 22.16 1.74 -2.29
CA GLY A 3 21.41 2.09 -3.51
C GLY A 3 20.48 3.31 -3.32
N LEU A 4 20.74 4.14 -2.31
CA LEU A 4 19.96 5.34 -1.98
C LEU A 4 20.76 6.62 -2.31
N PRO A 5 20.09 7.69 -2.78
CA PRO A 5 20.71 9.00 -2.89
C PRO A 5 21.31 9.49 -1.56
N ALA A 6 22.42 10.20 -1.61
CA ALA A 6 23.17 10.65 -0.42
C ALA A 6 22.37 11.56 0.55
N HIS A 7 21.29 12.19 0.08
CA HIS A 7 20.44 13.05 0.91
C HIS A 7 19.39 12.26 1.73
N VAL A 8 19.23 10.95 1.47
CA VAL A 8 18.28 10.10 2.19
C VAL A 8 18.85 9.69 3.55
N THR A 9 18.10 9.97 4.61
CA THR A 9 18.43 9.67 6.01
C THR A 9 17.41 8.76 6.68
N ALA A 10 16.30 8.44 6.02
CA ALA A 10 15.24 7.58 6.53
C ALA A 10 14.62 6.67 5.47
N CYS A 11 14.13 5.51 5.92
CA CYS A 11 13.45 4.51 5.10
C CYS A 11 12.06 4.23 5.68
N LEU A 12 11.02 4.39 4.87
CA LEU A 12 9.63 4.06 5.19
C LEU A 12 9.21 2.89 4.33
N PHE A 13 9.04 1.72 4.95
CA PHE A 13 8.69 0.49 4.28
C PHE A 13 7.19 0.25 4.38
N ASP A 14 6.54 -0.15 3.29
CA ASP A 14 5.33 -0.94 3.44
C ASP A 14 5.65 -2.29 4.11
N LEU A 15 4.59 -2.97 4.56
CA LEU A 15 4.70 -4.24 5.24
C LEU A 15 4.43 -5.39 4.27
N ASP A 16 3.23 -5.42 3.70
CA ASP A 16 2.74 -6.51 2.87
C ASP A 16 3.44 -6.44 1.50
N GLY A 17 4.03 -7.54 1.04
CA GLY A 17 4.73 -7.55 -0.25
C GLY A 17 6.11 -6.88 -0.26
N VAL A 18 6.42 -6.02 0.71
CA VAL A 18 7.76 -5.42 0.88
C VAL A 18 8.58 -6.17 1.93
N LEU A 19 8.17 -6.15 3.19
CA LEU A 19 8.89 -6.80 4.30
C LEU A 19 8.40 -8.23 4.54
N THR A 20 7.09 -8.46 4.42
CA THR A 20 6.43 -9.75 4.71
C THR A 20 5.67 -10.29 3.51
N GLN A 21 5.58 -11.61 3.39
CA GLN A 21 4.86 -12.29 2.30
C GLN A 21 3.34 -12.41 2.57
N THR A 22 2.81 -11.51 3.40
CA THR A 22 1.43 -11.54 3.89
C THR A 22 0.39 -11.14 2.85
N ALA A 23 0.81 -10.54 1.72
CA ALA A 23 -0.07 -10.26 0.58
C ALA A 23 -0.82 -11.52 0.11
N ARG A 24 -0.16 -12.68 0.05
CA ARG A 24 -0.82 -13.96 -0.31
C ARG A 24 -1.88 -14.39 0.70
N VAL A 25 -1.62 -14.18 1.98
CA VAL A 25 -2.56 -14.53 3.06
C VAL A 25 -3.76 -13.57 3.04
N HIS A 26 -3.52 -12.29 2.81
CA HIS A 26 -4.56 -11.28 2.61
C HIS A 26 -5.44 -11.61 1.41
N ASN A 27 -4.82 -11.91 0.28
CA ASN A 27 -5.50 -12.28 -0.96
C ASN A 27 -6.41 -13.49 -0.76
N ALA A 28 -5.90 -14.57 -0.16
CA ALA A 28 -6.69 -15.76 0.11
C ALA A 28 -7.89 -15.48 1.05
N ALA A 29 -7.70 -14.66 2.09
CA ALA A 29 -8.79 -14.26 2.98
C ALA A 29 -9.85 -13.39 2.28
N TRP A 30 -9.43 -12.53 1.34
CA TRP A 30 -10.36 -11.74 0.52
C TRP A 30 -11.14 -12.61 -0.45
N THR A 31 -10.49 -13.50 -1.18
CA THR A 31 -11.12 -14.43 -2.13
C THR A 31 -12.22 -15.22 -1.43
N GLU A 32 -11.92 -15.81 -0.27
CA GLU A 32 -12.90 -16.56 0.50
C GLU A 32 -14.09 -15.69 0.94
N THR A 33 -13.80 -14.51 1.50
CA THR A 33 -14.84 -13.57 1.98
C THR A 33 -15.76 -13.12 0.86
N PHE A 34 -15.19 -12.68 -0.26
CA PHE A 34 -15.98 -12.17 -1.39
C PHE A 34 -16.72 -13.28 -2.11
N ASP A 35 -16.11 -14.44 -2.34
CA ASP A 35 -16.79 -15.56 -3.02
C ASP A 35 -17.92 -16.13 -2.17
N GLU A 36 -17.79 -16.14 -0.85
CA GLU A 36 -18.91 -16.50 0.03
C GLU A 36 -20.04 -15.48 -0.09
N PHE A 37 -19.74 -14.18 0.06
CA PHE A 37 -20.72 -13.10 -0.05
C PHE A 37 -21.45 -13.12 -1.40
N LEU A 38 -20.70 -13.26 -2.50
CA LEU A 38 -21.24 -13.27 -3.86
C LEU A 38 -22.07 -14.54 -4.14
N ARG A 39 -21.72 -15.70 -3.56
CA ARG A 39 -22.55 -16.92 -3.65
C ARG A 39 -23.88 -16.78 -2.89
N GLN A 40 -23.83 -16.23 -1.68
CA GLN A 40 -25.04 -15.96 -0.88
C GLN A 40 -25.97 -15.00 -1.62
N ARG A 41 -25.41 -13.92 -2.18
CA ARG A 41 -26.16 -12.96 -2.99
C ARG A 41 -26.77 -13.59 -4.24
N ALA A 42 -25.98 -14.34 -5.02
CA ALA A 42 -26.46 -15.01 -6.24
C ALA A 42 -27.65 -15.94 -5.95
N THR A 43 -27.62 -16.63 -4.80
CA THR A 43 -28.72 -17.49 -4.34
C THR A 43 -29.97 -16.66 -3.99
N ALA A 44 -29.80 -15.51 -3.34
CA ALA A 44 -30.90 -14.66 -2.89
C ALA A 44 -31.55 -13.83 -4.01
N THR A 45 -30.77 -13.35 -4.98
CA THR A 45 -31.24 -12.45 -6.05
C THR A 45 -31.48 -13.14 -7.38
N GLY A 46 -30.93 -14.34 -7.59
CA GLY A 46 -30.92 -15.02 -8.89
C GLY A 46 -29.92 -14.43 -9.89
N GLU A 47 -29.08 -13.48 -9.47
CA GLU A 47 -27.99 -12.94 -10.29
C GLU A 47 -26.90 -14.02 -10.52
N PRO A 48 -26.19 -14.02 -11.68
CA PRO A 48 -25.08 -14.94 -11.90
C PRO A 48 -23.96 -14.75 -10.88
N PHE A 49 -23.46 -15.86 -10.33
CA PHE A 49 -22.24 -15.85 -9.53
C PHE A 49 -21.04 -15.56 -10.42
N GLN A 50 -20.33 -14.47 -10.14
CA GLN A 50 -19.04 -14.15 -10.73
C GLN A 50 -18.01 -14.07 -9.61
N PRO A 51 -17.02 -14.97 -9.54
CA PRO A 51 -16.05 -15.01 -8.43
C PRO A 51 -15.16 -13.76 -8.39
N PHE A 52 -14.56 -13.50 -7.23
CA PHE A 52 -13.46 -12.56 -7.08
C PHE A 52 -12.20 -13.12 -7.76
N ASP A 53 -11.55 -12.33 -8.63
CA ASP A 53 -10.29 -12.74 -9.24
C ASP A 53 -9.09 -12.36 -8.35
N PRO A 54 -8.34 -13.33 -7.80
CA PRO A 54 -7.22 -13.05 -6.92
C PRO A 54 -6.06 -12.31 -7.60
N GLY A 55 -6.01 -12.17 -8.93
CA GLY A 55 -5.03 -11.31 -9.61
C GLY A 55 -5.59 -9.91 -9.87
N PRO A 56 -6.28 -9.69 -11.00
CA PRO A 56 -6.77 -8.37 -11.41
C PRO A 56 -7.69 -7.67 -10.41
N ASP A 57 -8.66 -8.37 -9.78
CA ASP A 57 -9.58 -7.71 -8.85
C ASP A 57 -8.86 -7.31 -7.56
N TYR A 58 -7.98 -8.17 -7.05
CA TYR A 58 -7.15 -7.86 -5.88
C TYR A 58 -6.28 -6.62 -6.12
N ASN A 59 -5.44 -6.66 -7.16
CA ASN A 59 -4.49 -5.59 -7.47
C ASN A 59 -5.19 -4.24 -7.70
N ARG A 60 -6.35 -4.26 -8.37
CA ARG A 60 -7.04 -3.03 -8.77
C ARG A 60 -7.88 -2.43 -7.63
N TYR A 61 -8.60 -3.26 -6.90
CA TYR A 61 -9.66 -2.79 -6.01
C TYR A 61 -9.32 -2.89 -4.53
N VAL A 62 -8.36 -3.73 -4.14
CA VAL A 62 -8.15 -4.10 -2.74
C VAL A 62 -6.73 -3.79 -2.26
N ASP A 63 -5.73 -4.05 -3.09
CA ASP A 63 -4.34 -4.02 -2.67
C ASP A 63 -3.86 -2.63 -2.23
N GLY A 64 -3.10 -2.58 -1.14
CA GLY A 64 -2.63 -1.35 -0.50
C GLY A 64 -3.72 -0.44 0.11
N ARG A 65 -5.00 -0.83 0.08
CA ARG A 65 -6.12 -0.01 0.59
C ARG A 65 -6.56 -0.39 2.00
N PRO A 66 -7.14 0.54 2.78
CA PRO A 66 -7.84 0.21 4.01
C PRO A 66 -8.95 -0.83 3.75
N ARG A 67 -9.21 -1.67 4.75
CA ARG A 67 -10.11 -2.83 4.61
C ARG A 67 -11.50 -2.46 4.10
N ALA A 68 -12.14 -1.46 4.70
CA ALA A 68 -13.46 -0.98 4.30
C ALA A 68 -13.44 -0.38 2.88
N ASP A 69 -12.37 0.32 2.52
CA ASP A 69 -12.18 0.87 1.17
C ASP A 69 -12.06 -0.23 0.12
N GLY A 70 -11.35 -1.32 0.44
CA GLY A 70 -11.26 -2.51 -0.41
C GLY A 70 -12.62 -3.16 -0.66
N VAL A 71 -13.44 -3.31 0.39
CA VAL A 71 -14.83 -3.80 0.26
C VAL A 71 -15.66 -2.89 -0.65
N ARG A 72 -15.67 -1.58 -0.39
CA ARG A 72 -16.44 -0.62 -1.19
C ARG A 72 -16.01 -0.64 -2.65
N SER A 73 -14.70 -0.54 -2.89
CA SER A 73 -14.09 -0.48 -4.21
C SER A 73 -14.41 -1.73 -5.03
N PHE A 74 -14.23 -2.92 -4.45
CA PHE A 74 -14.52 -4.17 -5.16
C PHE A 74 -16.02 -4.36 -5.40
N LEU A 75 -16.87 -4.20 -4.37
CA LEU A 75 -18.30 -4.42 -4.53
C LEU A 75 -18.92 -3.41 -5.52
N ALA A 76 -18.47 -2.15 -5.51
CA ALA A 76 -18.89 -1.16 -6.49
C ALA A 76 -18.52 -1.56 -7.94
N SER A 77 -17.39 -2.25 -8.14
CA SER A 77 -17.01 -2.79 -9.46
C SER A 77 -18.01 -3.82 -10.00
N ARG A 78 -18.82 -4.42 -9.11
CA ARG A 78 -19.90 -5.36 -9.44
C ARG A 78 -21.30 -4.70 -9.34
N GLY A 79 -21.37 -3.38 -9.21
CA GLY A 79 -22.63 -2.65 -9.06
C GLY A 79 -23.32 -2.85 -7.71
N ILE A 80 -22.59 -3.35 -6.70
CA ILE A 80 -23.12 -3.65 -5.36
C ILE A 80 -22.73 -2.50 -4.42
N VAL A 81 -23.73 -1.93 -3.75
CA VAL A 81 -23.54 -0.92 -2.70
C VAL A 81 -24.15 -1.45 -1.41
N LEU A 82 -23.33 -1.57 -0.37
CA LEU A 82 -23.77 -1.93 0.97
C LEU A 82 -23.88 -0.69 1.87
N PRO A 83 -24.74 -0.71 2.89
CA PRO A 83 -24.64 0.24 3.99
C PRO A 83 -23.25 0.20 4.61
N GLU A 84 -22.75 1.35 5.07
CA GLU A 84 -21.41 1.41 5.69
C GLU A 84 -21.34 0.53 6.95
N GLY A 85 -22.37 0.57 7.79
CA GLY A 85 -22.40 -0.14 9.06
C GLY A 85 -21.54 0.52 10.15
N SER A 86 -21.34 -0.19 11.26
CA SER A 86 -20.45 0.19 12.36
C SER A 86 -19.16 -0.63 12.33
N PRO A 87 -18.02 -0.09 12.78
CA PRO A 87 -16.79 -0.87 12.99
C PRO A 87 -16.97 -2.13 13.84
N ASP A 88 -17.94 -2.11 14.75
CA ASP A 88 -18.26 -3.20 15.67
C ASP A 88 -19.30 -4.18 15.09
N ASP A 89 -19.71 -4.00 13.83
CA ASP A 89 -20.65 -4.91 13.19
C ASP A 89 -20.09 -6.34 13.17
N PRO A 90 -20.93 -7.35 13.44
CA PRO A 90 -20.47 -8.72 13.44
C PRO A 90 -20.12 -9.18 12.00
N PRO A 91 -19.23 -10.20 11.85
CA PRO A 91 -18.82 -10.72 10.55
C PRO A 91 -19.94 -11.18 9.60
N ASP A 92 -21.12 -11.49 10.13
CA ASP A 92 -22.29 -11.92 9.37
C ASP A 92 -23.19 -10.75 8.92
N ALA A 93 -22.88 -9.50 9.31
CA ALA A 93 -23.63 -8.33 8.87
C ALA A 93 -23.39 -7.99 7.39
N ASP A 94 -24.47 -7.69 6.66
CA ASP A 94 -24.45 -7.23 5.26
C ASP A 94 -24.12 -5.72 5.16
N THR A 95 -23.00 -5.33 5.75
CA THR A 95 -22.46 -3.97 5.71
C THR A 95 -21.01 -3.98 5.23
N VAL A 96 -20.50 -2.83 4.81
CA VAL A 96 -19.07 -2.68 4.45
C VAL A 96 -18.17 -3.15 5.60
N ASN A 97 -18.49 -2.75 6.83
CA ASN A 97 -17.73 -3.14 8.01
C ASN A 97 -17.92 -4.62 8.38
N GLY A 98 -19.13 -5.19 8.24
CA GLY A 98 -19.38 -6.62 8.47
C GLY A 98 -18.57 -7.53 7.55
N VAL A 99 -18.59 -7.28 6.24
CA VAL A 99 -17.77 -8.01 5.25
C VAL A 99 -16.28 -7.83 5.53
N GLY A 100 -15.84 -6.63 5.88
CA GLY A 100 -14.47 -6.37 6.30
C GLY A 100 -14.09 -7.16 7.56
N ASN A 101 -14.98 -7.23 8.55
CA ASN A 101 -14.74 -7.95 9.80
C ASN A 101 -14.67 -9.47 9.56
N ARG A 102 -15.49 -10.03 8.66
CA ARG A 102 -15.35 -11.42 8.20
C ARG A 102 -13.99 -11.73 7.64
N LYS A 103 -13.50 -10.90 6.71
CA LYS A 103 -12.14 -11.05 6.18
C LYS A 103 -11.08 -11.00 7.27
N ASN A 104 -11.27 -10.15 8.29
CA ASN A 104 -10.30 -10.02 9.36
C ASN A 104 -10.21 -11.26 10.24
N VAL A 105 -11.34 -11.90 10.54
CA VAL A 105 -11.38 -13.17 11.26
C VAL A 105 -10.55 -14.21 10.50
N LEU A 106 -10.85 -14.40 9.21
CA LEU A 106 -10.12 -15.35 8.35
C LEU A 106 -8.63 -15.03 8.24
N LEU A 107 -8.27 -13.75 8.11
CA LEU A 107 -6.87 -13.34 8.08
C LEU A 107 -6.15 -13.70 9.37
N LEU A 108 -6.71 -13.33 10.53
CA LEU A 108 -6.07 -13.59 11.83
C LEU A 108 -5.94 -15.09 12.12
N GLU A 109 -6.94 -15.89 11.74
CA GLU A 109 -6.86 -17.35 11.82
C GLU A 109 -5.72 -17.92 10.97
N ARG A 110 -5.59 -17.45 9.72
CA ARG A 110 -4.51 -17.87 8.80
C ARG A 110 -3.13 -17.44 9.31
N LEU A 111 -2.98 -16.21 9.80
CA LEU A 111 -1.72 -15.72 10.37
C LEU A 111 -1.29 -16.53 11.61
N ARG A 112 -2.26 -16.91 12.46
CA ARG A 112 -1.98 -17.73 13.66
C ARG A 112 -1.60 -19.17 13.31
N SER A 113 -2.22 -19.76 12.29
CA SER A 113 -1.97 -21.15 11.91
C SER A 113 -0.72 -21.34 11.07
N SER A 114 -0.38 -20.36 10.23
CA SER A 114 0.70 -20.48 9.23
C SER A 114 1.94 -19.65 9.57
N GLY A 115 1.85 -18.73 10.54
CA GLY A 115 2.91 -17.77 10.84
C GLY A 115 3.02 -16.64 9.80
N VAL A 116 4.07 -15.81 9.95
CA VAL A 116 4.40 -14.73 9.02
C VAL A 116 5.75 -14.98 8.41
N GLU A 117 5.79 -15.21 7.09
CA GLU A 117 7.03 -15.28 6.34
C GLU A 117 7.52 -13.89 5.96
N VAL A 118 8.82 -13.67 6.08
CA VAL A 118 9.52 -12.45 5.64
C VAL A 118 10.14 -12.65 4.27
N TYR A 119 10.44 -11.56 3.57
CA TYR A 119 11.35 -11.59 2.42
C TYR A 119 12.80 -11.49 2.92
N PRO A 120 13.64 -12.53 2.77
CA PRO A 120 14.99 -12.53 3.34
C PRO A 120 15.85 -11.36 2.86
N GLY A 121 15.75 -10.99 1.58
CA GLY A 121 16.51 -9.86 1.04
C GLY A 121 16.01 -8.50 1.56
N SER A 122 14.72 -8.36 1.83
CA SER A 122 14.16 -7.18 2.51
C SER A 122 14.64 -7.05 3.95
N VAL A 123 14.73 -8.16 4.69
CA VAL A 123 15.28 -8.16 6.06
C VAL A 123 16.76 -7.77 6.05
N ARG A 124 17.56 -8.35 5.13
CA ARG A 124 18.97 -7.95 4.96
C ARG A 124 19.12 -6.46 4.66
N TYR A 125 18.25 -5.92 3.79
CA TYR A 125 18.26 -4.49 3.48
C TYR A 125 17.90 -3.65 4.72
N LEU A 126 16.90 -4.05 5.49
CA LEU A 126 16.50 -3.38 6.72
C LEU A 126 17.63 -3.39 7.78
N GLU A 127 18.34 -4.50 7.92
CA GLU A 127 19.55 -4.61 8.75
C GLU A 127 20.69 -3.72 8.23
N ALA A 128 20.92 -3.66 6.93
CA ALA A 128 21.92 -2.78 6.33
C ALA A 128 21.58 -1.29 6.55
N ALA A 129 20.30 -0.91 6.41
CA ALA A 129 19.83 0.43 6.73
C ALA A 129 20.04 0.77 8.21
N THR A 130 19.83 -0.22 9.10
CA THR A 130 20.12 -0.12 10.54
C THR A 130 21.60 0.18 10.78
N ALA A 131 22.49 -0.62 10.19
CA ALA A 131 23.94 -0.48 10.35
C ALA A 131 24.48 0.85 9.79
N ALA A 132 23.83 1.40 8.78
CA ALA A 132 24.15 2.70 8.20
C ALA A 132 23.59 3.89 9.00
N GLY A 133 22.84 3.65 10.09
CA GLY A 133 22.25 4.71 10.91
C GLY A 133 21.02 5.39 10.30
N LEU A 134 20.39 4.79 9.29
CA LEU A 134 19.15 5.32 8.71
C LEU A 134 17.97 5.07 9.64
N ARG A 135 17.10 6.07 9.76
CA ARG A 135 15.86 5.98 10.53
C ARG A 135 14.88 5.05 9.80
N ARG A 136 14.22 4.12 10.49
CA ARG A 136 13.34 3.12 9.84
C ARG A 136 11.93 3.13 10.42
N ALA A 137 10.93 3.23 9.55
CA ALA A 137 9.53 3.07 9.91
C ALA A 137 8.84 2.06 9.00
N VAL A 138 7.78 1.43 9.52
CA VAL A 138 6.84 0.67 8.71
C VAL A 138 5.52 1.44 8.59
N VAL A 139 4.95 1.46 7.39
CA VAL A 139 3.71 2.17 7.06
C VAL A 139 2.81 1.23 6.28
N THR A 140 1.71 0.76 6.88
CA THR A 140 0.78 -0.19 6.26
C THR A 140 -0.67 0.29 6.38
N ALA A 141 -1.50 -0.01 5.38
CA ALA A 141 -2.94 0.21 5.44
C ALA A 141 -3.66 -0.80 6.36
N SER A 142 -3.00 -1.90 6.72
CA SER A 142 -3.55 -2.95 7.58
C SER A 142 -3.71 -2.46 9.02
N ALA A 143 -4.88 -2.71 9.62
CA ALA A 143 -5.09 -2.50 11.04
C ALA A 143 -4.32 -3.53 11.93
N ASN A 144 -3.78 -4.59 11.32
CA ASN A 144 -3.06 -5.66 12.01
C ASN A 144 -1.52 -5.49 11.93
N GLY A 145 -1.06 -4.28 11.63
CA GLY A 145 0.37 -4.01 11.40
C GLY A 145 1.23 -4.35 12.62
N ARG A 146 0.71 -4.18 13.84
CA ARG A 146 1.42 -4.55 15.07
C ARG A 146 1.66 -6.05 15.16
N GLU A 147 0.61 -6.83 14.99
CA GLU A 147 0.64 -8.28 15.11
C GLU A 147 1.55 -8.90 14.05
N VAL A 148 1.48 -8.42 12.80
CA VAL A 148 2.32 -8.92 11.71
C VAL A 148 3.80 -8.60 11.95
N VAL A 149 4.13 -7.36 12.39
CA VAL A 149 5.52 -6.97 12.69
C VAL A 149 6.10 -7.79 13.85
N ALA A 150 5.31 -8.03 14.90
CA ALA A 150 5.71 -8.87 16.03
C ALA A 150 5.93 -10.33 15.62
N ALA A 151 4.99 -10.92 14.88
CA ALA A 151 5.08 -12.29 14.40
C ALA A 151 6.26 -12.49 13.42
N ALA A 152 6.62 -11.46 12.65
CA ALA A 152 7.77 -11.46 11.76
C ALA A 152 9.11 -11.20 12.47
N GLY A 153 9.11 -10.85 13.76
CA GLY A 153 10.33 -10.51 14.51
C GLY A 153 11.01 -9.22 14.06
N LEU A 154 10.27 -8.30 13.44
CA LEU A 154 10.82 -7.07 12.85
C LEU A 154 10.84 -5.87 13.82
N GLU A 155 10.22 -5.99 15.00
CA GLU A 155 10.12 -4.92 15.99
C GLU A 155 11.48 -4.28 16.36
N PRO A 156 12.58 -5.05 16.56
CA PRO A 156 13.88 -4.46 16.91
C PRO A 156 14.52 -3.62 15.79
N LEU A 157 14.05 -3.78 14.55
CA LEU A 157 14.61 -3.13 13.36
C LEU A 157 13.83 -1.87 12.95
N LEU A 158 12.71 -1.58 13.62
CA LEU A 158 11.80 -0.50 13.26
C LEU A 158 11.65 0.47 14.44
N GLU A 159 11.80 1.77 14.18
CA GLU A 159 11.71 2.83 15.20
C GLU A 159 10.30 3.41 15.31
N ALA A 160 9.50 3.30 14.25
CA ALA A 160 8.13 3.79 14.21
C ALA A 160 7.22 2.89 13.36
N ARG A 161 5.92 2.93 13.65
CA ARG A 161 4.86 2.26 12.89
C ARG A 161 3.69 3.21 12.66
N VAL A 162 3.22 3.27 11.41
CA VAL A 162 1.90 3.82 11.05
C VAL A 162 1.08 2.69 10.45
N ASP A 163 0.11 2.19 11.22
CA ASP A 163 -0.82 1.14 10.77
C ASP A 163 -2.24 1.71 10.56
N GLY A 164 -3.17 0.87 10.11
CA GLY A 164 -4.56 1.27 9.87
C GLY A 164 -5.29 1.79 11.12
N LEU A 165 -4.87 1.39 12.33
CA LEU A 165 -5.45 1.92 13.57
C LEU A 165 -4.94 3.33 13.84
N VAL A 166 -3.65 3.58 13.64
CA VAL A 166 -3.06 4.92 13.73
C VAL A 166 -3.67 5.86 12.69
N ALA A 167 -3.79 5.40 11.44
CA ALA A 167 -4.38 6.18 10.36
C ALA A 167 -5.80 6.62 10.71
N ARG A 168 -6.62 5.69 11.20
CA ARG A 168 -7.98 5.99 11.65
C ARG A 168 -8.01 6.96 12.82
N ALA A 169 -7.21 6.71 13.87
CA ALA A 169 -7.20 7.53 15.07
C ALA A 169 -6.79 8.99 14.78
N GLN A 170 -5.94 9.20 13.77
CA GLN A 170 -5.46 10.52 13.37
C GLN A 170 -6.22 11.12 12.17
N GLY A 171 -7.23 10.43 11.62
CA GLY A 171 -7.97 10.88 10.44
C GLY A 171 -7.12 11.00 9.17
N LEU A 172 -6.08 10.16 9.03
CA LEU A 172 -5.19 10.15 7.86
C LEU A 172 -5.88 9.44 6.69
N ARG A 173 -5.81 10.04 5.50
CA ARG A 173 -6.27 9.37 4.28
C ARG A 173 -5.30 8.26 3.89
N GLY A 174 -5.83 7.11 3.50
CA GLY A 174 -5.03 5.99 3.02
C GLY A 174 -4.41 6.24 1.63
N LYS A 175 -3.51 5.35 1.22
CA LYS A 175 -2.95 5.30 -0.14
C LYS A 175 -4.10 5.32 -1.18
N PRO A 176 -4.01 6.13 -2.26
CA PRO A 176 -2.82 6.82 -2.78
C PRO A 176 -2.56 8.22 -2.20
N HIS A 177 -3.29 8.65 -1.16
CA HIS A 177 -2.93 9.88 -0.46
C HIS A 177 -1.64 9.66 0.37
N PRO A 178 -0.78 10.68 0.48
CA PRO A 178 0.53 10.54 1.13
C PRO A 178 0.47 10.57 2.67
N ASP A 179 -0.70 10.82 3.27
CA ASP A 179 -0.85 11.17 4.67
C ASP A 179 -0.21 10.15 5.63
N THR A 180 -0.32 8.85 5.35
CA THR A 180 0.27 7.79 6.21
C THR A 180 1.80 7.76 6.14
N PHE A 181 2.39 7.94 4.95
CA PHE A 181 3.84 8.06 4.81
C PHE A 181 4.35 9.36 5.43
N LEU A 182 3.65 10.49 5.23
CA LEU A 182 4.00 11.76 5.86
C LEU A 182 3.95 11.67 7.38
N ALA A 183 2.98 10.96 7.93
CA ALA A 183 2.94 10.65 9.36
C ALA A 183 4.14 9.81 9.81
N GLY A 184 4.57 8.83 9.00
CA GLY A 184 5.78 8.04 9.26
C GLY A 184 7.05 8.91 9.30
N ALA A 185 7.23 9.81 8.33
CA ALA A 185 8.37 10.73 8.29
C ALA A 185 8.39 11.65 9.51
N ARG A 186 7.22 12.17 9.89
CA ARG A 186 7.05 12.98 11.10
C ARG A 186 7.40 12.22 12.38
N LEU A 187 7.00 10.95 12.51
CA LEU A 187 7.39 10.12 13.66
C LEU A 187 8.89 9.87 13.74
N LEU A 188 9.56 9.75 12.58
CA LEU A 188 11.00 9.61 12.51
C LEU A 188 11.75 10.95 12.73
N GLY A 189 11.06 12.08 12.62
CA GLY A 189 11.63 13.42 12.78
C GLY A 189 12.42 13.90 11.55
N VAL A 190 12.03 13.46 10.35
CA VAL A 190 12.73 13.78 9.09
C VAL A 190 11.83 14.50 8.10
N ASP A 191 12.42 15.31 7.23
CA ASP A 191 11.74 15.89 6.08
C ASP A 191 11.42 14.79 5.04
N PRO A 192 10.22 14.77 4.42
CA PRO A 192 9.90 13.80 3.36
C PRO A 192 10.94 13.76 2.24
N ALA A 193 11.52 14.90 1.86
CA ALA A 193 12.55 14.97 0.82
C ALA A 193 13.86 14.26 1.22
N GLN A 194 14.06 13.94 2.50
CA GLN A 194 15.20 13.15 3.02
C GLN A 194 14.82 11.70 3.31
N ALA A 195 13.65 11.25 2.91
CA ALA A 195 13.17 9.91 3.18
C ALA A 195 12.88 9.13 1.89
N ALA A 196 13.16 7.83 1.94
CA ALA A 196 12.83 6.89 0.88
C ALA A 196 11.58 6.07 1.25
N VAL A 197 10.69 5.86 0.27
CA VAL A 197 9.51 4.99 0.40
C VAL A 197 9.77 3.69 -0.35
N PHE A 198 9.46 2.55 0.27
CA PHE A 198 9.57 1.21 -0.32
C PHE A 198 8.18 0.61 -0.40
N GLU A 199 7.72 0.29 -1.62
CA GLU A 199 6.35 -0.14 -1.84
C GLU A 199 6.21 -1.11 -3.02
N ASP A 200 5.29 -2.06 -2.95
CA ASP A 200 4.98 -3.00 -4.03
C ASP A 200 3.68 -2.69 -4.80
N ALA A 201 2.73 -1.97 -4.19
CA ALA A 201 1.46 -1.59 -4.82
C ALA A 201 1.49 -0.22 -5.53
N LEU A 202 0.75 -0.12 -6.64
CA LEU A 202 0.63 1.12 -7.43
C LEU A 202 0.13 2.32 -6.58
N SER A 203 -0.81 2.05 -5.67
CA SER A 203 -1.41 3.08 -4.81
C SER A 203 -0.39 3.65 -3.82
N GLY A 204 0.48 2.84 -3.24
CA GLY A 204 1.50 3.35 -2.33
C GLY A 204 2.67 4.03 -3.05
N VAL A 205 3.03 3.58 -4.26
CA VAL A 205 4.04 4.27 -5.08
C VAL A 205 3.53 5.67 -5.42
N ALA A 206 2.27 5.77 -5.84
CA ALA A 206 1.62 7.05 -6.06
C ALA A 206 1.57 7.92 -4.79
N ALA A 207 1.37 7.33 -3.61
CA ALA A 207 1.43 8.04 -2.34
C ALA A 207 2.84 8.57 -2.01
N GLY A 208 3.89 7.77 -2.22
CA GLY A 208 5.28 8.21 -2.07
C GLY A 208 5.59 9.38 -3.01
N ARG A 209 5.16 9.29 -4.27
CA ARG A 209 5.33 10.37 -5.23
C ARG A 209 4.59 11.65 -4.83
N ALA A 210 3.31 11.52 -4.45
CA ALA A 210 2.47 12.65 -4.05
C ALA A 210 2.96 13.32 -2.76
N GLY A 211 3.64 12.58 -1.88
CA GLY A 211 4.21 13.08 -0.64
C GLY A 211 5.52 13.85 -0.81
N GLY A 212 6.07 13.92 -2.01
CA GLY A 212 7.34 14.61 -2.26
C GLY A 212 8.54 13.90 -1.63
N PHE A 213 8.45 12.57 -1.44
CA PHE A 213 9.53 11.79 -0.87
C PHE A 213 10.79 11.87 -1.74
N GLY A 214 11.95 11.87 -1.09
CA GLY A 214 13.26 12.04 -1.76
C GLY A 214 13.52 10.96 -2.81
N TYR A 215 13.04 9.75 -2.53
CA TYR A 215 13.18 8.59 -3.40
C TYR A 215 12.04 7.59 -3.21
N VAL A 216 11.50 7.02 -4.29
CA VAL A 216 10.44 6.01 -4.24
C VAL A 216 10.94 4.74 -4.92
N ILE A 217 11.02 3.65 -4.16
CA ILE A 217 11.41 2.33 -4.61
C ILE A 217 10.15 1.49 -4.81
N GLY A 218 9.92 1.06 -6.04
CA GLY A 218 8.94 0.02 -6.37
C GLY A 218 9.54 -1.37 -6.17
N VAL A 219 8.81 -2.27 -5.52
CA VAL A 219 9.18 -3.69 -5.38
C VAL A 219 8.26 -4.53 -6.24
N ASP A 220 8.75 -5.01 -7.38
CA ASP A 220 7.93 -5.78 -8.30
C ASP A 220 7.78 -7.23 -7.85
N ARG A 221 6.62 -7.54 -7.24
CA ARG A 221 6.27 -8.91 -6.80
C ARG A 221 5.41 -9.67 -7.80
N VAL A 222 4.83 -9.00 -8.79
CA VAL A 222 3.75 -9.54 -9.64
C VAL A 222 3.93 -9.30 -11.14
N GLY A 223 5.08 -8.77 -11.56
CA GLY A 223 5.39 -8.50 -12.96
C GLY A 223 4.82 -7.18 -13.48
N GLN A 224 4.73 -6.16 -12.62
CA GLN A 224 4.12 -4.85 -12.92
C GLN A 224 5.13 -3.68 -12.90
N ALA A 225 6.41 -3.96 -13.15
CA ALA A 225 7.47 -2.94 -13.07
C ALA A 225 7.20 -1.65 -13.86
N ASP A 226 6.67 -1.74 -15.08
CA ASP A 226 6.39 -0.56 -15.91
C ASP A 226 5.24 0.29 -15.33
N GLU A 227 4.24 -0.36 -14.72
CA GLU A 227 3.16 0.34 -14.04
C GLU A 227 3.67 1.04 -12.77
N LEU A 228 4.55 0.39 -11.99
CA LEU A 228 5.16 1.03 -10.81
C LEU A 228 5.96 2.28 -11.21
N ARG A 229 6.73 2.23 -12.30
CA ARG A 229 7.42 3.42 -12.83
C ARG A 229 6.44 4.51 -13.26
N ALA A 230 5.39 4.14 -13.99
CA ALA A 230 4.36 5.08 -14.44
C ALA A 230 3.63 5.78 -13.28
N HIS A 231 3.54 5.13 -12.11
CA HIS A 231 2.92 5.68 -10.90
C HIS A 231 3.89 6.48 -10.01
N GLY A 232 5.16 6.57 -10.38
CA GLY A 232 6.13 7.47 -9.75
C GLY A 232 7.25 6.81 -8.96
N ALA A 233 7.51 5.52 -9.16
CA ALA A 233 8.73 4.89 -8.65
C ALA A 233 9.96 5.43 -9.40
N ASP A 234 10.99 5.86 -8.66
CA ASP A 234 12.27 6.30 -9.22
C ASP A 234 13.12 5.10 -9.67
N ILE A 235 13.01 3.98 -8.96
CA ILE A 235 13.61 2.69 -9.32
C ILE A 235 12.62 1.56 -9.02
N VAL A 236 12.72 0.46 -9.76
CA VAL A 236 11.97 -0.76 -9.48
C VAL A 236 12.95 -1.93 -9.38
N VAL A 237 12.82 -2.70 -8.31
CA VAL A 237 13.62 -3.90 -8.02
C VAL A 237 12.70 -5.10 -7.79
N THR A 238 13.23 -6.31 -7.97
CA THR A 238 12.49 -7.55 -7.64
C THR A 238 12.75 -8.00 -6.22
N ASP A 239 13.91 -7.64 -5.66
CA ASP A 239 14.28 -7.86 -4.27
C ASP A 239 15.06 -6.63 -3.76
N LEU A 240 14.84 -6.23 -2.50
CA LEU A 240 15.56 -5.08 -1.93
C LEU A 240 17.07 -5.34 -1.78
N ALA A 241 17.50 -6.60 -1.73
CA ALA A 241 18.91 -6.94 -1.75
C ALA A 241 19.63 -6.50 -3.03
N ASP A 242 18.91 -6.34 -4.15
CA ASP A 242 19.46 -5.86 -5.42
C ASP A 242 20.06 -4.44 -5.25
N LEU A 243 19.52 -3.64 -4.32
CA LEU A 243 20.05 -2.30 -3.99
C LEU A 243 21.36 -2.32 -3.21
N LEU A 244 21.68 -3.44 -2.56
CA LEU A 244 22.95 -3.61 -1.82
C LEU A 244 24.11 -3.89 -2.78
N ASP A 245 23.80 -4.54 -3.90
CA ASP A 245 24.76 -4.99 -4.92
C ASP A 245 24.94 -3.95 -6.05
N ALA A 246 23.94 -3.09 -6.27
CA ALA A 246 24.01 -2.01 -7.24
C ALA A 246 24.87 -0.84 -6.72
N GLY A 247 26.07 -0.68 -7.29
CA GLY A 247 26.84 0.56 -7.17
C GLY A 247 26.10 1.75 -7.80
N ASP A 248 26.45 2.97 -7.34
CA ASP A 248 25.89 4.29 -7.66
C ASP A 248 25.11 4.39 -9.00
N VAL A 249 23.78 4.21 -8.95
CA VAL A 249 22.89 4.45 -10.09
C VAL A 249 22.41 5.90 -10.02
N PRO A 250 22.75 6.77 -10.98
CA PRO A 250 22.26 8.14 -10.98
C PRO A 250 20.73 8.16 -11.13
N PRO A 251 20.02 9.01 -10.38
CA PRO A 251 18.56 9.09 -10.44
C PRO A 251 18.09 9.48 -11.84
N ALA A 252 16.98 8.89 -12.29
CA ALA A 252 16.34 9.28 -13.54
C ALA A 252 15.93 10.78 -13.49
N PRO A 253 16.10 11.54 -14.60
CA PRO A 253 15.75 12.96 -14.61
C PRO A 253 14.25 13.14 -14.37
N ARG A 254 13.91 13.95 -13.35
CA ARG A 254 12.52 14.30 -13.04
C ARG A 254 11.94 15.10 -14.21
N GLY A 255 10.95 14.54 -14.91
CA GLY A 255 10.19 15.25 -15.93
C GLY A 255 9.52 16.49 -15.34
N ALA A 256 9.86 17.67 -15.88
CA ALA A 256 9.24 18.92 -15.50
C ALA A 256 7.73 18.86 -15.80
N VAL A 257 6.92 19.21 -14.81
CA VAL A 257 5.48 19.43 -15.01
C VAL A 257 5.33 20.59 -15.99
N ALA A 258 4.84 20.30 -17.19
CA ALA A 258 4.52 21.35 -18.17
C ALA A 258 3.44 22.27 -17.56
N PRO A 259 3.60 23.61 -17.65
CA PRO A 259 2.58 24.52 -17.16
C PRO A 259 1.29 24.34 -17.99
N PRO A 260 0.11 24.55 -17.38
CA PRO A 260 -1.15 24.42 -18.10
C PRO A 260 -1.19 25.43 -19.24
N ALA A 261 -1.57 24.94 -20.44
CA ALA A 261 -1.73 25.76 -21.62
C ALA A 261 -2.69 26.93 -21.33
N GLY A 262 -2.16 28.15 -21.42
CA GLY A 262 -2.94 29.37 -21.28
C GLY A 262 -4.05 29.41 -22.34
N SER A 263 -5.27 29.63 -21.89
CA SER A 263 -6.43 29.82 -22.76
C SER A 263 -6.25 31.09 -23.59
N ASN A 264 -6.20 30.91 -24.91
CA ASN A 264 -6.21 32.00 -25.87
C ASN A 264 -7.63 32.60 -25.89
N ARG A 265 -7.83 33.76 -25.23
CA ARG A 265 -9.04 34.56 -25.41
C ARG A 265 -8.91 35.33 -26.71
N THR A 266 -9.56 34.83 -27.76
CA THR A 266 -9.95 35.63 -28.94
C THR A 266 -10.98 36.67 -28.50
N GLY A 267 -10.53 37.92 -28.38
CA GLY A 267 -11.42 39.07 -28.25
C GLY A 267 -11.76 39.62 -29.62
N GLU A 268 -12.92 39.26 -30.15
CA GLU A 268 -13.59 40.02 -31.21
C GLU A 268 -14.12 41.34 -30.62
N ARG A 269 -13.74 42.47 -31.21
CA ARG A 269 -14.52 43.71 -31.16
C ARG A 269 -14.66 44.21 -32.60
N GLY A 270 -15.91 44.39 -33.01
CA GLY A 270 -16.33 44.80 -34.35
C GLY A 270 -16.00 46.27 -34.69
N PRO A 271 -16.26 46.67 -35.95
CA PRO A 271 -15.80 47.93 -36.50
C PRO A 271 -16.77 49.09 -36.23
N ALA A 272 -16.23 50.30 -36.29
CA ALA A 272 -16.92 51.52 -36.71
C ALA A 272 -16.42 51.90 -38.10
#